data_AF-A0A388M766-F1
#
_entry.id   AF-A0A388M766-F1
#
_cell.length_a   1.000
_cell.length_b   1.000
_cell.length_c   1.000
_cell.angle_alpha   90.00
_cell.angle_beta   90.00
_cell.angle_gamma   90.00
#
_symmetry.space_group_name_H-M   'P 1'
#
loop_
_entity.id
_entity.type
_entity.pdbx_description
1 polymer ?
#
loop_
_entity_poly.entity_id
_entity_poly.type
_entity_poly.pdbx_seq_one_letter_code
_entity_poly.pdbx_strand_id
1 'polypeptide(L)'
;MATQANVRYTENRSCYNCGQQGHISRFCPLPDKRLNSGQASTSMAIVPAQPLMTAPISSNGVSIVAPHQNVFSSGYSNDKTCLRNRVATLEEIVGKIKSKHDADEAKELATKHEIERRNKEKDEEERRLKDKQEREEQHLRLSQELGKQWGKICEKIEKRDKDANELAKLREDVARLSRTKEDVTPSQPTAAKVDIVDVLRREQDEIRAAVDRRFAMMEERINHLIKGKEAAEADVELWKAEALRSSNKRGSIAIETPTSNARAHLRSTPSREGAVVGPVSARTEKGINPSLKGIVDQHNMKVNLLKEMRMKDVNGRMEAEKEVEKLKAEMARLEISRRQKGTNLKTRLDKAAGASTYKPPCPPCSSSKKKAATSSAD
;
A
#
# COMPACT_ATOMS: atom_id res chain seq x y z
N MET A 1 2.40 -24.97 12.50
CA MET A 1 1.34 -25.69 11.77
C MET A 1 0.93 -24.89 10.53
N ALA A 2 1.72 -24.92 9.45
CA ALA A 2 1.43 -24.12 8.24
C ALA A 2 1.91 -24.80 6.95
N THR A 3 1.75 -26.13 6.84
CA THR A 3 2.24 -26.90 5.67
C THR A 3 1.16 -27.69 4.93
N GLN A 4 -0.07 -27.78 5.46
CA GLN A 4 -1.12 -28.61 4.86
C GLN A 4 -2.09 -27.86 3.93
N ALA A 5 -2.13 -26.53 3.96
CA ALA A 5 -3.08 -25.75 3.15
C ALA A 5 -2.64 -25.56 1.68
N ASN A 6 -1.35 -25.69 1.36
CA ASN A 6 -0.82 -25.48 0.01
C ASN A 6 -0.87 -26.72 -0.89
N VAL A 7 -1.15 -27.91 -0.34
CA VAL A 7 -1.18 -29.16 -1.12
C VAL A 7 -2.54 -29.32 -1.82
N ARG A 8 -3.64 -28.97 -1.13
CA ARG A 8 -5.02 -29.16 -1.62
C ARG A 8 -5.41 -28.26 -2.80
N TYR A 9 -4.66 -27.20 -3.07
CA TYR A 9 -4.96 -26.29 -4.20
C TYR A 9 -4.35 -26.73 -5.54
N THR A 10 -3.54 -27.79 -5.54
CA THR A 10 -2.86 -28.32 -6.73
C THR A 10 -3.53 -29.55 -7.35
N GLU A 11 -4.46 -30.21 -6.63
CA GLU A 11 -5.13 -31.42 -7.12
C GLU A 11 -6.12 -31.17 -8.27
N ASN A 12 -6.77 -30.00 -8.31
CA ASN A 12 -7.79 -29.69 -9.33
C ASN A 12 -7.29 -28.86 -10.51
N ARG A 13 -5.98 -28.58 -10.62
CA ARG A 13 -5.41 -27.86 -11.77
C ARG A 13 -4.68 -28.84 -12.68
N SER A 14 -5.07 -28.85 -13.95
CA SER A 14 -4.30 -29.52 -15.00
C SER A 14 -3.02 -28.72 -15.30
N CYS A 15 -1.93 -29.44 -15.52
CA CYS A 15 -0.65 -28.87 -15.88
C CYS A 15 -0.75 -28.15 -17.23
N TYR A 16 -0.32 -26.89 -17.32
CA TYR A 16 -0.36 -26.14 -18.58
C TYR A 16 0.67 -26.60 -19.62
N ASN A 17 1.61 -27.48 -19.26
CA ASN A 17 2.59 -28.06 -20.19
C ASN A 17 2.08 -29.38 -20.82
N CYS A 18 1.51 -30.29 -20.03
CA CYS A 18 1.12 -31.64 -20.49
C CYS A 18 -0.38 -31.97 -20.37
N GLY A 19 -1.18 -31.13 -19.70
CA GLY A 19 -2.61 -31.34 -19.50
C GLY A 19 -2.98 -32.34 -18.38
N GLN A 20 -2.01 -33.03 -17.77
CA GLN A 20 -2.28 -33.99 -16.69
C GLN A 20 -2.56 -33.29 -15.35
N GLN A 21 -3.44 -33.87 -14.53
CA GLN A 21 -3.83 -33.34 -13.22
C GLN A 21 -2.81 -33.71 -12.12
N GLY A 22 -2.86 -33.03 -10.98
CA GLY A 22 -1.99 -33.31 -9.83
C GLY A 22 -0.65 -32.55 -9.79
N HIS A 23 -0.35 -31.72 -10.80
CA HIS A 23 0.79 -30.82 -10.77
C HIS A 23 0.59 -29.59 -11.68
N ILE A 24 1.30 -28.50 -11.37
CA ILE A 24 1.40 -27.31 -12.23
C ILE A 24 2.69 -27.35 -13.07
N SER A 25 2.80 -26.55 -14.13
CA SER A 25 3.90 -26.60 -15.11
C SER A 25 5.31 -26.59 -14.51
N ARG A 26 5.48 -25.98 -13.34
CA ARG A 26 6.77 -25.92 -12.62
C ARG A 26 7.25 -27.26 -12.05
N PHE A 27 6.34 -28.24 -11.93
CA PHE A 27 6.61 -29.58 -11.42
C PHE A 27 6.30 -30.66 -12.47
N CYS A 28 6.25 -30.30 -13.76
CA CYS A 28 5.98 -31.25 -14.83
C CYS A 28 7.22 -32.13 -15.09
N PRO A 29 7.08 -33.47 -15.14
CA PRO A 29 8.19 -34.37 -15.45
C PRO A 29 8.59 -34.37 -16.93
N LEU A 30 7.79 -33.71 -17.80
CA LEU A 30 8.06 -33.58 -19.22
C LEU A 30 8.76 -32.26 -19.53
N PRO A 31 9.67 -32.22 -20.53
CA PRO A 31 10.33 -30.99 -20.94
C PRO A 31 9.31 -29.92 -21.34
N ASP A 32 9.61 -28.66 -21.02
CA ASP A 32 8.71 -27.54 -21.28
C ASP A 32 8.55 -27.32 -22.79
N LYS A 33 7.35 -27.58 -23.30
CA LYS A 33 7.03 -27.45 -24.73
C LYS A 33 7.19 -26.01 -25.21
N ARG A 34 7.17 -25.02 -24.32
CA ARG A 34 7.39 -23.61 -24.66
C ARG A 34 8.83 -23.30 -25.08
N LEU A 35 9.80 -24.12 -24.65
CA LEU A 35 11.21 -23.88 -24.93
C LEU A 35 11.71 -24.62 -26.18
N ASN A 36 10.89 -25.48 -26.79
CA ASN A 36 11.33 -26.34 -27.91
C ASN A 36 10.66 -26.03 -29.26
N SER A 37 9.90 -24.94 -29.36
CA SER A 37 9.25 -24.52 -30.61
C SER A 37 9.71 -23.12 -31.01
N GLY A 38 10.90 -23.05 -31.60
CA GLY A 38 11.32 -21.92 -32.43
C GLY A 38 10.56 -21.93 -33.75
N GLN A 39 9.26 -21.64 -33.74
CA GLN A 39 8.49 -21.27 -34.92
C GLN A 39 7.25 -20.50 -34.48
N ALA A 40 7.22 -19.22 -34.84
CA ALA A 40 6.06 -18.36 -34.66
C ALA A 40 4.87 -18.92 -35.45
N SER A 41 3.80 -19.28 -34.75
CA SER A 41 2.46 -19.40 -35.33
C SER A 41 1.51 -18.53 -34.54
N THR A 42 1.29 -17.33 -35.05
CA THR A 42 0.08 -16.55 -34.82
C THR A 42 -1.11 -17.34 -35.36
N SER A 43 -1.89 -17.95 -34.49
CA SER A 43 -3.23 -18.46 -34.83
C SER A 43 -4.23 -17.97 -33.79
N MET A 44 -4.97 -16.94 -34.19
CA MET A 44 -6.28 -16.60 -33.60
C MET A 44 -7.23 -17.76 -33.88
N ALA A 45 -7.71 -18.43 -32.84
CA ALA A 45 -8.77 -19.43 -32.97
C ALA A 45 -10.14 -18.77 -32.71
N ILE A 46 -10.84 -18.49 -33.80
CA ILE A 46 -12.27 -18.20 -33.85
C ILE A 46 -13.00 -19.53 -33.57
N VAL A 47 -13.87 -19.54 -32.56
CA VAL A 47 -14.78 -20.67 -32.26
C VAL A 47 -16.02 -20.54 -33.15
N PRO A 48 -16.38 -21.53 -33.99
CA PRO A 48 -17.67 -21.53 -34.65
C PRO A 48 -18.75 -22.07 -33.70
N ALA A 49 -19.76 -21.25 -33.41
CA ALA A 49 -20.98 -21.66 -32.71
C ALA A 49 -21.89 -22.44 -33.68
N GLN A 50 -22.35 -23.63 -33.27
CA GLN A 50 -23.37 -24.39 -33.97
C GLN A 50 -24.78 -23.92 -33.54
N PRO A 51 -25.75 -23.78 -34.48
CA PRO A 51 -27.14 -23.46 -34.15
C PRO A 51 -27.94 -24.73 -33.82
N LEU A 52 -28.63 -24.73 -32.69
CA LEU A 52 -29.56 -25.80 -32.30
C LEU A 52 -30.95 -25.53 -32.91
N MET A 53 -31.48 -26.53 -33.60
CA MET A 53 -32.78 -26.52 -34.29
C MET A 53 -33.96 -26.61 -33.31
N THR A 54 -35.00 -25.84 -33.58
CA THR A 54 -36.33 -25.88 -32.94
C THR A 54 -37.19 -26.96 -33.61
N ALA A 55 -37.86 -27.81 -32.83
CA ALA A 55 -38.90 -28.73 -33.29
C ALA A 55 -40.26 -28.38 -32.65
N PRO A 56 -41.41 -28.61 -33.32
CA PRO A 56 -42.73 -28.26 -32.82
C PRO A 56 -43.34 -29.40 -31.98
N ILE A 57 -44.17 -29.04 -30.99
CA ILE A 57 -45.04 -29.98 -30.28
C ILE A 57 -46.51 -29.64 -30.56
N SER A 58 -47.26 -30.71 -30.82
CA SER A 58 -48.65 -30.79 -31.26
C SER A 58 -49.67 -30.69 -30.13
N SER A 59 -50.82 -30.10 -30.46
CA SER A 59 -52.22 -30.39 -30.08
C SER A 59 -52.60 -30.72 -28.62
N ASN A 60 -53.58 -29.95 -28.11
CA ASN A 60 -54.87 -30.35 -27.50
C ASN A 60 -55.54 -29.03 -27.03
N GLY A 61 -56.76 -28.59 -27.35
CA GLY A 61 -57.98 -29.25 -27.76
C GLY A 61 -59.05 -29.03 -26.68
N VAL A 62 -59.76 -27.89 -26.65
CA VAL A 62 -61.08 -27.74 -25.97
C VAL A 62 -61.92 -26.70 -26.71
N SER A 63 -63.03 -27.15 -27.30
CA SER A 63 -64.12 -26.34 -27.84
C SER A 63 -65.06 -25.88 -26.71
N ILE A 64 -65.54 -24.64 -26.78
CA ILE A 64 -66.79 -24.23 -26.13
C ILE A 64 -67.66 -23.51 -27.17
N VAL A 65 -68.91 -23.97 -27.24
CA VAL A 65 -69.94 -23.68 -28.23
C VAL A 65 -70.63 -22.34 -27.93
N ALA A 66 -70.96 -21.59 -28.97
CA ALA A 66 -71.76 -20.37 -28.93
C ALA A 66 -73.26 -20.67 -28.67
N PRO A 67 -74.05 -19.64 -28.32
CA PRO A 67 -75.39 -19.54 -28.87
C PRO A 67 -75.59 -18.24 -29.66
N HIS A 68 -76.28 -18.41 -30.78
CA HIS A 68 -76.80 -17.37 -31.68
C HIS A 68 -77.77 -16.42 -30.97
N GLN A 69 -77.76 -15.14 -31.38
CA GLN A 69 -78.96 -14.44 -31.88
C GLN A 69 -78.58 -13.14 -32.63
N ASN A 70 -79.09 -13.01 -33.87
CA ASN A 70 -79.11 -11.81 -34.71
C ASN A 70 -79.95 -10.71 -34.02
N VAL A 71 -79.74 -9.41 -34.26
CA VAL A 71 -80.37 -8.65 -35.37
C VAL A 71 -79.73 -7.24 -35.48
N PHE A 72 -79.26 -6.93 -36.69
CA PHE A 72 -79.15 -5.64 -37.40
C PHE A 72 -78.76 -4.34 -36.65
N SER A 73 -77.60 -3.77 -36.99
CA SER A 73 -77.56 -2.49 -37.72
C SER A 73 -76.21 -2.18 -38.36
N SER A 74 -76.31 -1.69 -39.58
CA SER A 74 -75.24 -1.27 -40.49
C SER A 74 -74.36 -0.15 -39.89
N GLY A 75 -73.04 -0.31 -39.97
CA GLY A 75 -72.05 0.70 -39.55
C GLY A 75 -70.62 0.16 -39.41
N TYR A 76 -70.23 -0.84 -40.21
CA TYR A 76 -68.93 -1.51 -40.08
C TYR A 76 -67.80 -0.67 -40.67
N SER A 77 -67.06 0.07 -39.84
CA SER A 77 -65.63 0.39 -40.08
C SER A 77 -64.87 1.03 -38.90
N ASN A 78 -65.51 1.45 -37.79
CA ASN A 78 -64.82 2.23 -36.75
C ASN A 78 -64.60 1.53 -35.38
N ASP A 79 -65.09 0.30 -35.19
CA ASP A 79 -65.10 -0.34 -33.86
C ASP A 79 -63.79 -1.11 -33.53
N LYS A 80 -63.15 -1.70 -34.55
CA LYS A 80 -61.84 -2.38 -34.40
C LYS A 80 -60.72 -1.40 -34.03
N THR A 81 -60.80 -0.17 -34.52
CA THR A 81 -59.88 0.92 -34.21
C THR A 81 -60.08 1.42 -32.78
N CYS A 82 -61.31 1.46 -32.26
CA CYS A 82 -61.61 1.83 -30.88
C CYS A 82 -61.00 0.85 -29.86
N LEU A 83 -61.23 -0.45 -30.05
CA LEU A 83 -60.66 -1.49 -29.17
C LEU A 83 -59.14 -1.53 -29.26
N ARG A 84 -58.56 -1.41 -30.46
CA ARG A 84 -57.10 -1.35 -30.65
C ARG A 84 -56.49 -0.15 -29.92
N ASN A 85 -57.10 1.03 -30.01
CA ASN A 85 -56.60 2.23 -29.34
C ASN A 85 -56.68 2.09 -27.81
N ARG A 86 -57.79 1.54 -27.29
CA ARG A 86 -57.95 1.28 -25.85
C ARG A 86 -56.91 0.27 -25.33
N VAL A 87 -56.66 -0.81 -26.08
CA VAL A 87 -55.63 -1.81 -25.73
C VAL A 87 -54.25 -1.15 -25.74
N ALA A 88 -53.92 -0.34 -26.75
CA ALA A 88 -52.65 0.39 -26.80
C ALA A 88 -52.47 1.32 -25.59
N THR A 89 -53.51 2.04 -25.18
CA THR A 89 -53.48 2.89 -23.98
C THR A 89 -53.29 2.07 -22.69
N LEU A 90 -53.94 0.90 -22.59
CA LEU A 90 -53.75 0.01 -21.45
C LEU A 90 -52.34 -0.59 -21.40
N GLU A 91 -51.80 -1.01 -22.54
CA GLU A 91 -50.42 -1.47 -22.68
C GLU A 91 -49.43 -0.38 -22.26
N GLU A 92 -49.67 0.87 -22.67
CA GLU A 92 -48.86 2.02 -22.26
C GLU A 92 -48.94 2.27 -20.74
N ILE A 93 -50.14 2.22 -20.14
CA ILE A 93 -50.33 2.40 -18.69
C ILE A 93 -49.66 1.27 -17.90
N VAL A 94 -49.85 0.02 -18.30
CA VAL A 94 -49.23 -1.15 -17.66
C VAL A 94 -47.71 -1.09 -17.81
N GLY A 95 -47.21 -0.69 -18.98
CA GLY A 95 -45.79 -0.44 -19.20
C GLY A 95 -45.24 0.62 -18.25
N LYS A 96 -45.94 1.75 -18.09
CA LYS A 96 -45.55 2.81 -17.13
C LYS A 96 -45.55 2.33 -15.67
N ILE A 97 -46.53 1.50 -15.28
CA ILE A 97 -46.59 0.93 -13.92
C ILE A 97 -45.40 0.01 -13.69
N LYS A 98 -45.11 -0.89 -14.64
CA LYS A 98 -43.98 -1.81 -14.55
C LYS A 98 -42.65 -1.05 -14.48
N SER A 99 -42.42 -0.07 -15.35
CA SER A 99 -41.20 0.74 -15.30
C SER A 99 -41.03 1.50 -13.99
N LYS A 100 -42.12 1.97 -13.36
CA LYS A 100 -42.05 2.59 -12.04
C LYS A 100 -41.71 1.58 -10.95
N HIS A 101 -42.35 0.42 -10.96
CA HIS A 101 -42.09 -0.65 -10.00
C HIS A 101 -40.63 -1.13 -10.09
N ASP A 102 -40.15 -1.44 -11.30
CA ASP A 102 -38.76 -1.85 -11.52
C ASP A 102 -37.77 -0.75 -11.09
N ALA A 103 -38.12 0.52 -11.31
CA ALA A 103 -37.31 1.65 -10.86
C ALA A 103 -37.31 1.82 -9.32
N ASP A 104 -38.42 1.54 -8.64
CA ASP A 104 -38.52 1.64 -7.19
C ASP A 104 -37.84 0.44 -6.51
N GLU A 105 -37.96 -0.77 -7.05
CA GLU A 105 -37.16 -1.94 -6.63
C GLU A 105 -35.66 -1.68 -6.81
N ALA A 106 -35.26 -1.09 -7.94
CA ALA A 106 -33.86 -0.74 -8.18
C ALA A 106 -33.34 0.29 -7.16
N LYS A 107 -34.16 1.28 -6.78
CA LYS A 107 -33.80 2.25 -5.72
C LYS A 107 -33.68 1.58 -4.36
N GLU A 108 -34.59 0.66 -4.02
CA GLU A 108 -34.55 -0.07 -2.74
C GLU A 108 -33.31 -0.98 -2.65
N LEU A 109 -32.96 -1.67 -3.73
CA LEU A 109 -31.73 -2.46 -3.79
C LEU A 109 -30.49 -1.56 -3.70
N ALA A 110 -30.50 -0.39 -4.34
CA ALA A 110 -29.42 0.58 -4.25
C ALA A 110 -29.24 1.12 -2.83
N THR A 111 -30.32 1.43 -2.11
CA THR A 111 -30.23 1.89 -0.71
C THR A 111 -29.76 0.78 0.22
N LYS A 112 -30.21 -0.47 0.04
CA LYS A 112 -29.72 -1.62 0.79
C LYS A 112 -28.23 -1.85 0.59
N HIS A 113 -27.76 -1.83 -0.66
CA HIS A 113 -26.34 -2.01 -0.98
C HIS A 113 -25.47 -0.87 -0.40
N GLU A 114 -25.97 0.36 -0.42
CA GLU A 114 -25.30 1.53 0.18
C GLU A 114 -25.23 1.43 1.71
N ILE A 115 -26.30 0.96 2.38
CA ILE A 115 -26.30 0.70 3.83
C ILE A 115 -25.31 -0.42 4.17
N GLU A 116 -25.30 -1.52 3.40
CA GLU A 116 -24.38 -2.63 3.61
C GLU A 116 -22.92 -2.19 3.46
N ARG A 117 -22.61 -1.37 2.43
CA ARG A 117 -21.29 -0.79 2.24
C ARG A 117 -20.87 0.06 3.45
N ARG A 118 -21.77 0.91 3.95
CA ARG A 118 -21.52 1.75 5.14
C ARG A 118 -21.30 0.92 6.40
N ASN A 119 -22.02 -0.19 6.56
CA ASN A 119 -21.82 -1.10 7.70
C ASN A 119 -20.45 -1.78 7.61
N LYS A 120 -20.04 -2.27 6.44
CA LYS A 120 -18.71 -2.85 6.23
C LYS A 120 -17.58 -1.86 6.55
N GLU A 121 -17.76 -0.58 6.18
CA GLU A 121 -16.81 0.48 6.50
C GLU A 121 -16.71 0.74 8.00
N LYS A 122 -17.85 0.79 8.71
CA LYS A 122 -17.88 0.92 10.17
C LYS A 122 -17.23 -0.27 10.87
N ASP A 123 -17.52 -1.50 10.43
CA ASP A 123 -16.94 -2.72 10.99
C ASP A 123 -15.41 -2.77 10.77
N GLU A 124 -14.92 -2.25 9.64
CA GLU A 124 -13.49 -2.13 9.38
C GLU A 124 -12.85 -1.00 10.21
N GLU A 125 -13.52 0.14 10.38
CA GLU A 125 -13.07 1.23 11.24
C GLU A 125 -13.01 0.80 12.70
N GLU A 126 -14.00 0.05 13.20
CA GLU A 126 -14.01 -0.51 14.55
C GLU A 126 -12.83 -1.48 14.76
N ARG A 127 -12.55 -2.36 13.79
CA ARG A 127 -11.35 -3.22 13.85
C ARG A 127 -10.06 -2.41 13.92
N ARG A 128 -9.94 -1.33 13.14
CA ARG A 128 -8.76 -0.44 13.17
C ARG A 128 -8.61 0.26 14.52
N LEU A 129 -9.71 0.71 15.13
CA LEU A 129 -9.72 1.35 16.44
C LEU A 129 -9.34 0.35 17.53
N LYS A 130 -9.86 -0.88 17.48
CA LYS A 130 -9.51 -1.93 18.43
C LYS A 130 -8.03 -2.30 18.35
N ASP A 131 -7.48 -2.48 17.14
CA ASP A 131 -6.05 -2.74 16.94
C ASP A 131 -5.18 -1.57 17.41
N LYS A 132 -5.68 -0.33 17.33
CA LYS A 132 -5.00 0.86 17.85
C LYS A 132 -5.03 0.87 19.39
N GLN A 133 -6.19 0.65 19.99
CA GLN A 133 -6.34 0.56 21.44
C GLN A 133 -5.48 -0.56 22.02
N GLU A 134 -5.44 -1.74 21.40
CA GLU A 134 -4.60 -2.85 21.88
C GLU A 134 -3.11 -2.48 21.86
N ARG A 135 -2.63 -1.79 20.81
CA ARG A 135 -1.25 -1.30 20.73
C ARG A 135 -0.96 -0.27 21.82
N GLU A 136 -1.87 0.65 22.06
CA GLU A 136 -1.74 1.67 23.11
C GLU A 136 -1.76 1.03 24.50
N GLU A 137 -2.62 0.04 24.74
CA GLU A 137 -2.66 -0.74 25.98
C GLU A 137 -1.38 -1.56 26.20
N GLN A 138 -0.84 -2.18 25.15
CA GLN A 138 0.46 -2.86 25.22
C GLN A 138 1.58 -1.87 25.56
N HIS A 139 1.61 -0.71 24.91
CA HIS A 139 2.61 0.32 25.20
C HIS A 139 2.47 0.87 26.63
N LEU A 140 1.24 1.08 27.12
CA LEU A 140 0.97 1.50 28.48
C LEU A 140 1.42 0.43 29.50
N ARG A 141 1.11 -0.85 29.24
CA ARG A 141 1.57 -1.97 30.08
C ARG A 141 3.09 -2.01 30.17
N LEU A 142 3.78 -1.92 29.04
CA LEU A 142 5.24 -1.87 29.00
C LEU A 142 5.80 -0.66 29.75
N SER A 143 5.21 0.52 29.55
CA SER A 143 5.61 1.74 30.26
C SER A 143 5.44 1.61 31.78
N GLN A 144 4.33 1.02 32.24
CA GLN A 144 4.11 0.74 33.65
C GLN A 144 5.10 -0.28 34.22
N GLU A 145 5.43 -1.34 33.48
CA GLU A 145 6.43 -2.32 33.90
C GLU A 145 7.82 -1.70 33.99
N LEU A 146 8.22 -0.91 32.99
CA LEU A 146 9.45 -0.14 33.00
C LEU A 146 9.49 0.85 34.17
N GLY A 147 8.37 1.54 34.44
CA GLY A 147 8.23 2.44 35.58
C GLY A 147 8.39 1.72 36.92
N LYS A 148 7.80 0.53 37.08
CA LYS A 148 7.98 -0.32 38.28
C LYS A 148 9.43 -0.79 38.44
N GLN A 149 10.07 -1.20 37.35
CA GLN A 149 11.48 -1.62 37.39
C GLN A 149 12.38 -0.43 37.73
N TRP A 150 12.12 0.74 37.15
CA TRP A 150 12.83 1.97 37.42
C TRP A 150 12.69 2.38 38.88
N GLY A 151 11.46 2.35 39.44
CA GLY A 151 11.22 2.61 40.86
C GLY A 151 12.06 1.70 41.78
N LYS A 152 12.15 0.40 41.48
CA LYS A 152 13.01 -0.54 42.22
C LYS A 152 14.49 -0.20 42.11
N ILE A 153 14.94 0.30 40.97
CA ILE A 153 16.33 0.74 40.78
C ILE A 153 16.60 2.00 41.60
N CYS A 154 15.71 3.00 41.55
CA CYS A 154 15.80 4.20 42.37
C CYS A 154 15.88 3.86 43.86
N GLU A 155 15.02 2.98 44.36
CA GLU A 155 15.02 2.54 45.77
C GLU A 155 16.35 1.86 46.16
N LYS A 156 16.93 1.04 45.27
CA LYS A 156 18.25 0.43 45.50
C LYS A 156 19.38 1.46 45.53
N ILE A 157 19.31 2.50 44.70
CA ILE A 157 20.28 3.59 44.69
C ILE A 157 20.17 4.36 46.00
N GLU A 158 18.98 4.75 46.42
CA GLU A 158 18.75 5.45 47.69
C GLU A 158 19.24 4.64 48.90
N LYS A 159 19.02 3.31 48.90
CA LYS A 159 19.55 2.44 49.95
C LYS A 159 21.08 2.38 49.92
N ARG A 160 21.68 2.24 48.74
CA ARG A 160 23.13 2.27 48.58
C ARG A 160 23.75 3.58 49.06
N ASP A 161 23.10 4.71 48.81
CA ASP A 161 23.58 6.02 49.23
C ASP A 161 23.50 6.17 50.76
N LYS A 162 22.42 5.66 51.38
CA LYS A 162 22.33 5.57 52.86
C LYS A 162 23.45 4.70 53.43
N ASP A 163 23.64 3.49 52.89
CA ASP A 163 24.69 2.57 53.33
C ASP A 163 26.09 3.17 53.13
N ALA A 164 26.32 3.90 52.03
CA ALA A 164 27.57 4.60 51.75
C ALA A 164 27.84 5.74 52.74
N ASN A 165 26.81 6.49 53.12
CA ASN A 165 26.91 7.54 54.13
C ASN A 165 27.23 6.96 55.52
N GLU A 166 26.59 5.86 55.92
CA GLU A 166 26.90 5.17 57.17
C GLU A 166 28.33 4.58 57.16
N LEU A 167 28.76 3.99 56.04
CA LEU A 167 30.14 3.52 55.87
C LEU A 167 31.15 4.67 55.94
N ALA A 168 30.84 5.84 55.39
CA ALA A 168 31.70 7.02 55.50
C ALA A 168 31.83 7.49 56.96
N LYS A 169 30.72 7.50 57.71
CA LYS A 169 30.71 7.83 59.13
C LYS A 169 31.52 6.85 59.98
N LEU A 170 31.37 5.55 59.74
CA LEU A 170 32.16 4.52 60.42
C LEU A 170 33.65 4.63 60.09
N ARG A 171 34.01 4.98 58.84
CA ARG A 171 35.40 5.24 58.46
C ARG A 171 35.99 6.44 59.19
N GLU A 172 35.22 7.52 59.33
CA GLU A 172 35.59 8.70 60.13
C GLU A 172 35.83 8.30 61.61
N ASP A 173 34.92 7.52 62.19
CA ASP A 173 35.03 7.03 63.57
C ASP A 173 36.28 6.16 63.77
N VAL A 174 36.57 5.23 62.85
CA VAL A 174 37.79 4.40 62.86
C VAL A 174 39.04 5.26 62.71
N ALA A 175 39.02 6.27 61.84
CA ALA A 175 40.13 7.20 61.68
C ALA A 175 40.38 8.04 62.93
N ARG A 176 39.32 8.47 63.65
CA ARG A 176 39.46 9.15 64.95
C ARG A 176 40.04 8.22 66.02
N LEU A 177 39.53 7.00 66.13
CA LEU A 177 40.01 6.01 67.11
C LEU A 177 41.46 5.57 66.86
N SER A 178 41.86 5.50 65.59
CA SER A 178 43.24 5.20 65.20
C SER A 178 44.17 6.37 65.53
N ARG A 179 43.72 7.63 65.33
CA ARG A 179 44.47 8.82 65.76
C ARG A 179 44.69 8.89 67.27
N THR A 180 43.70 8.49 68.08
CA THR A 180 43.87 8.40 69.54
C THR A 180 44.78 7.24 70.00
N LYS A 181 45.09 6.29 69.10
CA LYS A 181 46.02 5.18 69.37
C LYS A 181 47.47 5.48 68.96
N GLU A 182 47.70 6.51 68.13
CA GLU A 182 49.04 6.89 67.65
C GLU A 182 49.74 7.99 68.49
N ASP A 183 49.31 8.24 69.73
CA ASP A 183 50.04 9.12 70.67
C ASP A 183 51.31 8.47 71.28
N VAL A 184 51.83 7.39 70.67
CA VAL A 184 53.20 6.93 70.89
C VAL A 184 53.83 6.63 69.52
N THR A 185 54.79 7.49 69.15
CA THR A 185 55.81 7.37 68.07
C THR A 185 55.55 8.22 66.81
N PRO A 186 56.34 9.30 66.58
CA PRO A 186 56.29 10.07 65.34
C PRO A 186 57.28 9.52 64.30
N SER A 187 56.82 9.23 63.08
CA SER A 187 57.70 9.06 61.93
C SER A 187 57.03 9.41 60.60
N GLN A 188 57.48 10.55 60.04
CA GLN A 188 57.64 10.97 58.64
C GLN A 188 56.56 10.69 57.56
N PRO A 189 56.35 11.66 56.63
CA PRO A 189 55.46 11.48 55.49
C PRO A 189 56.14 10.63 54.40
N THR A 190 55.53 9.51 54.05
CA THR A 190 56.00 8.60 53.01
C THR A 190 55.57 9.07 51.61
N ALA A 191 56.55 9.40 50.78
CA ALA A 191 56.40 9.75 49.36
C ALA A 191 55.63 8.71 48.52
N ALA A 192 55.49 7.48 49.01
CA ALA A 192 54.83 6.37 48.32
C ALA A 192 53.30 6.50 48.16
N LYS A 193 52.61 7.30 48.98
CA LYS A 193 51.14 7.44 48.88
C LYS A 193 50.69 8.33 47.72
N VAL A 194 51.52 9.30 47.33
CA VAL A 194 51.25 10.16 46.16
C VAL A 194 51.32 9.33 44.87
N ASP A 195 52.28 8.40 44.80
CA ASP A 195 52.50 7.52 43.65
C ASP A 195 51.31 6.60 43.35
N ILE A 196 50.65 6.04 44.38
CA ILE A 196 49.48 5.16 44.22
C ILE A 196 48.26 5.93 43.67
N VAL A 197 48.05 7.16 44.14
CA VAL A 197 46.95 8.01 43.67
C VAL A 197 47.18 8.40 42.20
N ASP A 198 48.42 8.68 41.82
CA ASP A 198 48.79 8.99 40.44
C ASP A 198 48.70 7.78 39.51
N VAL A 199 48.96 6.57 40.00
CA VAL A 199 48.72 5.30 39.27
C VAL A 199 47.23 5.10 39.04
N LEU A 200 46.39 5.20 40.08
CA LEU A 200 44.94 5.02 39.95
C LEU A 200 44.30 6.08 39.03
N ARG A 201 44.81 7.31 39.05
CA ARG A 201 44.37 8.38 38.13
C ARG A 201 44.69 8.03 36.68
N ARG A 202 45.92 7.56 36.41
CA ARG A 202 46.32 7.09 35.08
C ARG A 202 45.47 5.92 34.59
N GLU A 203 45.16 4.97 35.46
CA GLU A 203 44.26 3.85 35.10
C GLU A 203 42.84 4.32 34.78
N GLN A 204 42.29 5.28 35.53
CA GLN A 204 40.98 5.87 35.21
C GLN A 204 40.99 6.65 33.88
N ASP A 205 42.06 7.38 33.62
CA ASP A 205 42.23 8.13 32.36
C ASP A 205 42.41 7.18 31.18
N GLU A 206 43.10 6.05 31.36
CA GLU A 206 43.26 5.04 30.34
C GLU A 206 41.96 4.29 30.03
N ILE A 207 41.15 3.98 31.06
CA ILE A 207 39.81 3.40 30.88
C ILE A 207 38.90 4.39 30.14
N ARG A 208 38.92 5.68 30.52
CA ARG A 208 38.18 6.74 29.84
C ARG A 208 38.59 6.86 28.37
N ALA A 209 39.89 6.94 28.11
CA ALA A 209 40.44 7.00 26.76
C ALA A 209 40.11 5.74 25.93
N ALA A 210 40.05 4.56 26.55
CA ALA A 210 39.66 3.33 25.88
C ALA A 210 38.17 3.34 25.47
N VAL A 211 37.29 3.90 26.29
CA VAL A 211 35.88 4.09 25.95
C VAL A 211 35.74 5.11 24.83
N ASP A 212 36.43 6.24 24.90
CA ASP A 212 36.40 7.28 23.86
C ASP A 212 36.89 6.74 22.51
N ARG A 213 37.95 5.92 22.50
CA ARG A 213 38.41 5.23 21.28
C ARG A 213 37.35 4.28 20.71
N ARG A 214 36.64 3.54 21.56
CA ARG A 214 35.54 2.65 21.09
C ARG A 214 34.37 3.45 20.55
N PHE A 215 34.03 4.56 21.18
CA PHE A 215 32.98 5.45 20.73
C PHE A 215 33.33 6.07 19.37
N ALA A 216 34.55 6.61 19.22
CA ALA A 216 35.04 7.16 17.96
C ALA A 216 34.98 6.15 16.80
N MET A 217 35.37 4.88 17.03
CA MET A 217 35.24 3.83 16.00
C MET A 217 33.78 3.53 15.64
N MET A 218 32.86 3.55 16.63
CA MET A 218 31.44 3.37 16.37
C MET A 218 30.83 4.55 15.62
N GLU A 219 31.20 5.77 15.98
CA GLU A 219 30.80 6.99 15.28
C GLU A 219 31.31 7.00 13.84
N GLU A 220 32.57 6.61 13.62
CA GLU A 220 33.12 6.45 12.28
C GLU A 220 32.31 5.44 11.47
N ARG A 221 31.98 4.28 12.05
CA ARG A 221 31.14 3.27 11.38
C ARG A 221 29.73 3.78 11.08
N ILE A 222 29.13 4.52 12.00
CA ILE A 222 27.81 5.16 11.79
C ILE A 222 27.89 6.16 10.65
N ASN A 223 28.93 7.01 10.63
CA ASN A 223 29.15 7.99 9.58
C ASN A 223 29.36 7.34 8.21
N HIS A 224 30.09 6.21 8.14
CA HIS A 224 30.22 5.44 6.90
C HIS A 224 28.87 4.89 6.42
N LEU A 225 28.03 4.38 7.34
CA LEU A 225 26.70 3.89 6.99
C LEU A 225 25.77 5.03 6.54
N ILE A 226 25.86 6.21 7.15
CA ILE A 226 25.10 7.41 6.74
C ILE A 226 25.51 7.82 5.33
N LYS A 227 26.81 7.97 5.06
CA LYS A 227 27.32 8.31 3.72
C LYS A 227 26.87 7.30 2.66
N GLY A 228 26.93 5.99 2.97
CA GLY A 228 26.45 4.96 2.06
C GLY A 228 24.95 5.04 1.81
N LYS A 229 24.16 5.39 2.84
CA LYS A 229 22.72 5.63 2.70
C LYS A 229 22.44 6.86 1.82
N GLU A 230 23.13 7.97 2.06
CA GLU A 230 23.00 9.20 1.28
C GLU A 230 23.34 9.00 -0.20
N ALA A 231 24.41 8.24 -0.49
CA ALA A 231 24.78 7.87 -1.86
C ALA A 231 23.66 7.05 -2.54
N ALA A 232 23.10 6.06 -1.85
CA ALA A 232 21.99 5.27 -2.38
C ALA A 232 20.70 6.11 -2.57
N GLU A 233 20.43 7.07 -1.69
CA GLU A 233 19.32 8.02 -1.86
C GLU A 233 19.55 8.93 -3.07
N ALA A 234 20.78 9.42 -3.28
CA ALA A 234 21.14 10.19 -4.47
C ALA A 234 20.97 9.39 -5.76
N ASP A 235 21.34 8.11 -5.76
CA ASP A 235 21.10 7.21 -6.90
C ASP A 235 19.61 7.05 -7.20
N VAL A 236 18.78 6.89 -6.16
CA VAL A 236 17.31 6.81 -6.33
C VAL A 236 16.76 8.11 -6.92
N GLU A 237 17.23 9.26 -6.48
CA GLU A 237 16.83 10.55 -7.06
C GLU A 237 17.28 10.69 -8.52
N LEU A 238 18.47 10.18 -8.87
CA LEU A 238 18.94 10.12 -10.25
C LEU A 238 18.04 9.23 -11.12
N TRP A 239 17.61 8.08 -10.60
CA TRP A 239 16.63 7.21 -11.27
C TRP A 239 15.28 7.89 -11.45
N LYS A 240 14.79 8.61 -10.44
CA LYS A 240 13.53 9.37 -10.54
C LYS A 240 13.63 10.47 -11.60
N ALA A 241 14.75 11.19 -11.64
CA ALA A 241 15.00 12.22 -12.63
C ALA A 241 15.05 11.64 -14.06
N GLU A 242 15.74 10.52 -14.27
CA GLU A 242 15.80 9.85 -15.57
C GLU A 242 14.46 9.22 -15.96
N ALA A 243 13.69 8.69 -14.99
CA ALA A 243 12.35 8.17 -15.22
C ALA A 243 11.40 9.24 -15.75
N LEU A 244 11.47 10.45 -15.19
CA LEU A 244 10.66 11.62 -15.53
C LEU A 244 11.15 12.38 -16.77
N ARG A 245 12.31 12.04 -17.33
CA ARG A 245 12.85 12.72 -18.52
C ARG A 245 11.98 12.44 -19.75
N SER A 246 11.49 13.50 -20.39
CA SER A 246 10.46 13.47 -21.45
C SER A 246 10.91 12.96 -22.83
N SER A 247 12.18 12.54 -22.97
CA SER A 247 12.78 12.19 -24.27
C SER A 247 12.91 10.67 -24.43
N ASN A 248 12.56 10.18 -25.63
CA ASN A 248 12.40 8.77 -26.00
C ASN A 248 13.71 7.93 -26.03
N LYS A 249 14.82 8.44 -25.49
CA LYS A 249 16.12 7.76 -25.43
C LYS A 249 16.60 7.69 -23.99
N ARG A 250 16.09 6.76 -23.18
CA ARG A 250 16.54 6.55 -21.79
C ARG A 250 18.02 6.15 -21.77
N GLY A 251 18.83 6.84 -20.99
CA GLY A 251 20.23 6.47 -20.75
C GLY A 251 20.33 5.33 -19.74
N SER A 252 21.41 4.55 -19.80
CA SER A 252 21.71 3.57 -18.74
C SER A 252 22.43 4.27 -17.59
N ILE A 253 21.87 4.22 -16.38
CA ILE A 253 22.55 4.69 -15.16
C ILE A 253 23.30 3.49 -14.58
N ALA A 254 24.63 3.57 -14.52
CA ALA A 254 25.47 2.58 -13.86
C ALA A 254 25.63 2.95 -12.38
N ILE A 255 25.36 2.01 -11.48
CA ILE A 255 25.53 2.17 -10.03
C ILE A 255 26.52 1.12 -9.53
N GLU A 256 27.39 1.52 -8.62
CA GLU A 256 28.23 0.60 -7.85
C GLU A 256 27.37 -0.16 -6.84
N THR A 257 27.06 -1.42 -7.14
CA THR A 257 26.33 -2.29 -6.22
C THR A 257 27.30 -2.78 -5.14
N PRO A 258 27.00 -2.62 -3.83
CA PRO A 258 27.84 -3.17 -2.79
C PRO A 258 27.96 -4.68 -2.95
N THR A 259 29.19 -5.18 -3.02
CA THR A 259 29.52 -6.60 -3.17
C THR A 259 28.92 -7.41 -2.01
N SER A 260 27.80 -8.07 -2.27
CA SER A 260 27.24 -9.07 -1.38
C SER A 260 28.18 -10.27 -1.37
N ASN A 261 28.86 -10.52 -0.26
CA ASN A 261 29.62 -11.75 -0.06
C ASN A 261 28.66 -12.95 -0.19
N ALA A 262 28.73 -13.61 -1.35
CA ALA A 262 27.95 -14.79 -1.66
C ALA A 262 28.21 -15.87 -0.60
N ARG A 263 27.16 -16.24 0.15
CA ARG A 263 27.17 -17.40 1.04
C ARG A 263 27.19 -18.66 0.17
N ALA A 264 28.37 -19.15 -0.17
CA ALA A 264 28.56 -20.48 -0.72
C ALA A 264 28.18 -21.52 0.34
N HIS A 265 27.01 -22.14 0.21
CA HIS A 265 26.65 -23.31 1.01
C HIS A 265 27.39 -24.54 0.44
N LEU A 266 28.47 -24.95 1.09
CA LEU A 266 29.10 -26.25 0.88
C LEU A 266 28.17 -27.33 1.44
N ARG A 267 27.78 -28.28 0.59
CA ARG A 267 26.88 -29.40 0.92
C ARG A 267 27.72 -30.51 1.58
N SER A 268 27.63 -30.64 2.89
CA SER A 268 28.16 -31.80 3.63
C SER A 268 27.02 -32.58 4.29
N THR A 269 26.79 -33.79 3.83
CA THR A 269 25.97 -34.83 4.48
C THR A 269 26.76 -35.48 5.62
N PRO A 270 26.25 -35.60 6.86
CA PRO A 270 26.85 -36.47 7.85
C PRO A 270 26.25 -37.88 7.78
N SER A 271 27.16 -38.85 7.74
CA SER A 271 26.92 -40.29 7.79
C SER A 271 26.36 -40.72 9.15
N ARG A 272 25.65 -41.85 9.13
CA ARG A 272 24.85 -42.44 10.20
C ARG A 272 25.59 -43.62 10.83
N GLU A 273 25.96 -43.49 12.11
CA GLU A 273 26.39 -44.55 13.06
C GLU A 273 26.19 -43.94 14.47
N GLY A 274 25.69 -44.56 15.53
CA GLY A 274 25.16 -45.88 15.87
C GLY A 274 24.49 -45.73 17.25
N ALA A 275 23.58 -46.63 17.59
CA ALA A 275 22.68 -46.55 18.75
C ALA A 275 23.32 -47.01 20.08
N VAL A 276 23.00 -46.34 21.21
CA VAL A 276 22.82 -46.96 22.54
C VAL A 276 21.78 -46.16 23.36
N VAL A 277 20.91 -46.88 24.06
CA VAL A 277 19.76 -46.41 24.86
C VAL A 277 20.15 -46.25 26.34
N GLY A 278 19.71 -45.18 27.01
CA GLY A 278 19.68 -45.06 28.48
C GLY A 278 19.30 -43.66 29.01
N PRO A 279 18.66 -43.51 30.19
CA PRO A 279 17.51 -42.61 30.37
C PRO A 279 17.68 -41.43 31.37
N VAL A 280 16.66 -40.55 31.38
CA VAL A 280 16.25 -39.58 32.42
C VAL A 280 16.79 -38.13 32.37
N SER A 281 15.81 -37.21 32.25
CA SER A 281 15.70 -35.80 32.66
C SER A 281 16.94 -34.88 32.64
N ALA A 282 16.89 -33.89 31.74
CA ALA A 282 17.04 -32.48 32.12
C ALA A 282 16.48 -31.57 31.01
N ARG A 283 15.68 -30.58 31.40
CA ARG A 283 15.24 -29.48 30.54
C ARG A 283 16.46 -28.83 29.90
N THR A 284 16.61 -28.94 28.59
CA THR A 284 17.49 -28.04 27.85
C THR A 284 16.62 -26.90 27.33
N GLU A 285 16.48 -25.85 28.14
CA GLU A 285 16.20 -24.53 27.60
C GLU A 285 17.28 -24.26 26.55
N LYS A 286 16.91 -24.36 25.28
CA LYS A 286 17.78 -23.98 24.17
C LYS A 286 18.06 -22.50 24.35
N GLY A 287 19.24 -22.18 24.89
CA GLY A 287 19.79 -20.84 24.91
C GLY A 287 19.84 -20.30 23.48
N ILE A 288 18.82 -19.54 23.10
CA ILE A 288 18.83 -18.77 21.87
C ILE A 288 19.95 -17.76 22.06
N ASN A 289 20.98 -17.90 21.23
CA ASN A 289 22.18 -17.08 21.28
C ASN A 289 21.77 -15.59 21.36
N PRO A 290 22.09 -14.86 22.45
CA PRO A 290 21.54 -13.53 22.70
C PRO A 290 21.87 -12.52 21.60
N SER A 291 22.96 -12.77 20.86
CA SER A 291 23.32 -12.02 19.65
C SER A 291 22.31 -12.13 18.51
N LEU A 292 21.77 -13.34 18.25
CA LEU A 292 20.76 -13.55 17.21
C LEU A 292 19.41 -12.92 17.59
N LYS A 293 19.08 -12.95 18.88
CA LYS A 293 17.88 -12.28 19.39
C LYS A 293 17.96 -10.77 19.19
N GLY A 294 19.10 -10.14 19.49
CA GLY A 294 19.32 -8.71 19.24
C GLY A 294 19.19 -8.31 17.76
N ILE A 295 19.65 -9.15 16.84
CA ILE A 295 19.54 -8.92 15.38
C ILE A 295 18.07 -8.99 14.93
N VAL A 296 17.33 -10.00 15.40
CA VAL A 296 15.90 -10.16 15.07
C VAL A 296 15.09 -9.00 15.65
N ASP A 297 15.37 -8.59 16.89
CA ASP A 297 14.71 -7.48 17.57
C ASP A 297 14.97 -6.15 16.82
N GLN A 298 16.21 -5.91 16.37
CA GLN A 298 16.56 -4.73 15.57
C GLN A 298 15.89 -4.73 14.18
N HIS A 299 15.80 -5.90 13.53
CA HIS A 299 15.12 -6.04 12.24
C HIS A 299 13.61 -5.80 12.38
N ASN A 300 12.99 -6.34 13.43
CA ASN A 300 11.59 -6.08 13.75
C ASN A 300 11.33 -4.60 14.02
N MET A 301 12.22 -3.92 14.74
CA MET A 301 12.11 -2.47 14.97
C MET A 301 12.12 -1.69 13.66
N LYS A 302 13.06 -2.00 12.75
CA LYS A 302 13.16 -1.36 11.43
C LYS A 302 11.91 -1.63 10.56
N VAL A 303 11.42 -2.86 10.56
CA VAL A 303 10.21 -3.23 9.81
C VAL A 303 8.97 -2.50 10.35
N ASN A 304 8.86 -2.36 11.67
CA ASN A 304 7.76 -1.63 12.29
C ASN A 304 7.82 -0.14 11.96
N LEU A 305 8.99 0.49 12.05
CA LEU A 305 9.17 1.88 11.64
C LEU A 305 8.81 2.09 10.16
N LEU A 306 9.22 1.18 9.27
CA LEU A 306 8.87 1.25 7.85
C LEU A 306 7.36 1.08 7.60
N LYS A 307 6.68 0.24 8.38
CA LYS A 307 5.22 0.12 8.31
C LYS A 307 4.53 1.40 8.76
N GLU A 308 5.01 2.01 9.84
CA GLU A 308 4.47 3.27 10.36
C GLU A 308 4.68 4.43 9.36
N MET A 309 5.89 4.56 8.79
CA MET A 309 6.17 5.57 7.77
C MET A 309 5.26 5.40 6.53
N ARG A 310 5.08 4.17 6.04
CA ARG A 310 4.17 3.90 4.92
C ARG A 310 2.72 4.24 5.25
N MET A 311 2.27 3.92 6.46
CA MET A 311 0.91 4.25 6.89
C MET A 311 0.71 5.77 6.96
N LYS A 312 1.70 6.51 7.50
CA LYS A 312 1.66 7.97 7.58
C LYS A 312 1.66 8.62 6.20
N ASP A 313 2.45 8.09 5.26
CA ASP A 313 2.49 8.57 3.88
C ASP A 313 1.16 8.34 3.13
N VAL A 314 0.56 7.16 3.26
CA VAL A 314 -0.76 6.86 2.68
C VAL A 314 -1.83 7.77 3.29
N ASN A 315 -1.78 7.99 4.61
CA ASN A 315 -2.72 8.89 5.28
C ASN A 315 -2.53 10.35 4.82
N GLY A 316 -1.29 10.82 4.68
CA GLY A 316 -0.98 12.14 4.15
C GLY A 316 -1.48 12.35 2.72
N ARG A 317 -1.33 11.33 1.85
CA ARG A 317 -1.89 11.35 0.50
C ARG A 317 -3.42 11.43 0.50
N MET A 318 -4.07 10.64 1.34
CA MET A 318 -5.53 10.66 1.47
C MET A 318 -6.05 12.03 1.93
N GLU A 319 -5.41 12.66 2.92
CA GLU A 319 -5.79 13.99 3.38
C GLU A 319 -5.54 15.07 2.32
N ALA A 320 -4.43 14.98 1.56
CA ALA A 320 -4.18 15.87 0.44
C ALA A 320 -5.22 15.70 -0.68
N GLU A 321 -5.62 14.47 -1.00
CA GLU A 321 -6.67 14.18 -1.97
C GLU A 321 -8.04 14.74 -1.54
N LYS A 322 -8.39 14.60 -0.25
CA LYS A 322 -9.61 15.22 0.31
C LYS A 322 -9.58 16.74 0.19
N GLU A 323 -8.45 17.38 0.47
CA GLU A 323 -8.34 18.84 0.35
C GLU A 323 -8.41 19.28 -1.12
N VAL A 324 -7.82 18.51 -2.05
CA VAL A 324 -7.97 18.74 -3.49
C VAL A 324 -9.42 18.60 -3.93
N GLU A 325 -10.15 17.60 -3.44
CA GLU A 325 -11.56 17.41 -3.75
C GLU A 325 -12.43 18.55 -3.21
N LYS A 326 -12.16 19.00 -1.98
CA LYS A 326 -12.81 20.17 -1.39
C LYS A 326 -12.55 21.44 -2.19
N LEU A 327 -11.29 21.68 -2.59
CA LEU A 327 -10.94 22.83 -3.45
C LEU A 327 -11.61 22.73 -4.82
N LYS A 328 -11.71 21.53 -5.42
CA LYS A 328 -12.46 21.32 -6.66
C LYS A 328 -13.94 21.63 -6.49
N ALA A 329 -14.55 21.26 -5.37
CA ALA A 329 -15.95 21.56 -5.07
C ALA A 329 -16.18 23.08 -4.88
N GLU A 330 -15.29 23.77 -4.16
CA GLU A 330 -15.29 25.23 -4.02
C GLU A 330 -15.12 25.92 -5.39
N MET A 331 -14.17 25.46 -6.21
CA MET A 331 -13.97 25.96 -7.57
C MET A 331 -15.19 25.76 -8.45
N ALA A 332 -15.86 24.60 -8.38
CA ALA A 332 -17.10 24.35 -9.09
C ALA A 332 -18.24 25.26 -8.61
N ARG A 333 -18.35 25.50 -7.29
CA ARG A 333 -19.33 26.40 -6.70
C ARG A 333 -19.11 27.85 -7.14
N LEU A 334 -17.86 28.32 -7.14
CA LEU A 334 -17.49 29.65 -7.62
C LEU A 334 -17.76 29.80 -9.12
N GLU A 335 -17.48 28.77 -9.92
CA GLU A 335 -17.76 28.78 -11.37
C GLU A 335 -19.28 28.83 -11.65
N ILE A 336 -20.10 28.10 -10.89
CA ILE A 336 -21.57 28.20 -10.99
C ILE A 336 -22.04 29.61 -10.61
N SER A 337 -21.50 30.21 -9.54
CA SER A 337 -21.83 31.59 -9.14
C SER A 337 -21.40 32.62 -10.20
N ARG A 338 -20.24 32.40 -10.85
CA ARG A 338 -19.75 33.25 -11.94
C ARG A 338 -20.63 33.14 -13.18
N ARG A 339 -21.08 31.93 -13.54
CA ARG A 339 -22.01 31.70 -14.66
C ARG A 339 -23.39 32.30 -14.43
N GLN A 340 -23.90 32.29 -13.19
CA GLN A 340 -25.15 32.96 -12.82
C GLN A 340 -25.07 34.50 -12.90
N LYS A 341 -23.87 35.08 -12.77
CA LYS A 341 -23.62 36.54 -12.87
C LYS A 341 -23.15 37.00 -14.26
N GLY A 342 -23.01 36.10 -15.24
CA GLY A 342 -22.61 36.44 -16.60
C GLY A 342 -23.75 37.09 -17.39
N THR A 343 -23.60 38.35 -17.80
CA THR A 343 -24.56 39.02 -18.68
C THR A 343 -24.50 38.40 -20.09
N ASN A 344 -25.66 38.26 -20.75
CA ASN A 344 -25.80 37.71 -22.13
C ASN A 344 -25.12 38.60 -23.21
N LEU A 345 -24.30 39.57 -22.82
CA LEU A 345 -23.76 40.61 -23.69
C LEU A 345 -22.89 40.03 -24.83
N LYS A 346 -22.04 39.04 -24.54
CA LYS A 346 -21.18 38.40 -25.56
C LYS A 346 -22.02 37.70 -26.65
N THR A 347 -23.02 36.92 -26.25
CA THR A 347 -23.93 36.24 -27.17
C THR A 347 -24.76 37.22 -27.98
N ARG A 348 -25.17 38.36 -27.39
CA ARG A 348 -25.86 39.44 -28.10
C ARG A 348 -24.95 40.15 -29.10
N LEU A 349 -23.69 40.41 -28.76
CA LEU A 349 -22.72 41.02 -29.68
C LEU A 349 -22.39 40.11 -30.85
N ASP A 350 -22.22 38.80 -30.62
CA ASP A 350 -21.96 37.84 -31.68
C ASP A 350 -23.19 37.66 -32.60
N LYS A 351 -24.41 37.75 -32.05
CA LYS A 351 -25.66 37.75 -32.83
C LYS A 351 -25.85 39.04 -33.65
N ALA A 352 -25.39 40.18 -33.14
CA ALA A 352 -25.38 41.45 -33.87
C ALA A 352 -24.31 41.48 -34.97
N ALA A 353 -23.15 40.86 -34.74
CA ALA A 353 -22.09 40.74 -35.74
C ALA A 353 -22.47 39.78 -36.89
N GLY A 354 -23.20 38.70 -36.61
CA GLY A 354 -23.65 37.73 -37.62
C GLY A 354 -24.72 38.25 -38.60
N ALA A 355 -25.42 39.34 -38.29
CA ALA A 355 -26.48 39.89 -39.13
C ALA A 355 -25.97 40.86 -40.22
N SER A 356 -24.69 41.23 -40.23
CA SER A 356 -24.16 42.34 -41.06
C SER A 356 -23.43 41.91 -42.34
N THR A 357 -23.47 40.62 -42.72
CA THR A 357 -22.78 40.12 -43.93
C THR A 357 -23.71 39.37 -44.87
N TYR A 358 -24.78 40.02 -45.32
CA TYR A 358 -25.44 39.62 -46.58
C TYR A 358 -25.14 40.68 -47.65
N LYS A 359 -24.06 40.49 -48.41
CA LYS A 359 -23.83 41.16 -49.69
C LYS A 359 -24.32 40.22 -50.80
N PRO A 360 -25.21 40.68 -51.71
CA PRO A 360 -25.63 39.85 -52.84
C PRO A 360 -24.49 39.76 -53.87
N PRO A 361 -24.39 38.68 -54.66
CA PRO A 361 -23.34 38.54 -55.67
C PRO A 361 -23.71 39.33 -56.93
N CYS A 362 -22.82 40.23 -57.38
CA CYS A 362 -22.87 40.82 -58.72
C CYS A 362 -21.92 40.07 -59.69
N PRO A 363 -22.23 40.05 -61.01
CA PRO A 363 -21.70 39.07 -61.97
C PRO A 363 -20.31 39.45 -62.53
N PRO A 364 -19.59 38.51 -63.17
CA PRO A 364 -18.20 38.70 -63.56
C PRO A 364 -18.04 39.59 -64.81
N CYS A 365 -17.10 40.53 -64.74
CA CYS A 365 -16.72 41.43 -65.83
C CYS A 365 -15.93 40.70 -66.93
N SER A 366 -16.31 40.96 -68.19
CA SER A 366 -15.57 40.59 -69.40
C SER A 366 -14.76 41.77 -69.96
N SER A 367 -13.49 41.48 -70.28
CA SER A 367 -12.64 42.04 -71.34
C SER A 367 -12.59 43.56 -71.59
N SER A 368 -11.38 44.14 -71.57
CA SER A 368 -10.85 44.97 -72.68
C SER A 368 -9.34 45.20 -72.61
N LYS A 369 -8.68 44.61 -73.62
CA LYS A 369 -7.36 44.92 -74.21
C LYS A 369 -7.00 46.42 -74.18
N LYS A 370 -5.75 46.75 -73.83
CA LYS A 370 -5.01 47.86 -74.46
C LYS A 370 -3.50 47.55 -74.49
N LYS A 371 -2.96 47.53 -75.71
CA LYS A 371 -1.53 47.47 -76.06
C LYS A 371 -0.88 48.85 -75.93
N ALA A 372 0.37 48.91 -75.48
CA ALA A 372 1.43 49.83 -75.93
C ALA A 372 2.74 49.31 -75.30
N ALA A 373 3.65 48.70 -76.05
CA ALA A 373 4.70 49.29 -76.89
C ALA A 373 5.99 49.57 -76.10
N THR A 374 7.08 49.03 -76.66
CA THR A 374 8.44 48.84 -76.16
C THR A 374 9.38 50.03 -76.40
N SER A 375 10.32 50.26 -75.47
CA SER A 375 11.67 50.84 -75.70
C SER A 375 12.50 50.59 -74.42
N SER A 376 13.49 49.69 -74.37
CA SER A 376 14.86 49.70 -74.92
C SER A 376 15.87 50.54 -74.12
N ALA A 377 16.95 49.87 -73.70
CA ALA A 377 18.30 50.36 -73.30
C ALA A 377 18.36 51.37 -72.12
N ASP A 378 19.26 51.31 -71.14
CA ASP A 378 20.53 50.61 -70.90
C ASP A 378 20.64 50.26 -69.40
#